data_AF-A0A564TQD3-F1
#
_entry.id   AF-A0A564TQD3-F1
#
_cell.length_a   1.000
_cell.length_b   1.000
_cell.length_c   1.000
_cell.angle_alpha   90.00
_cell.angle_beta   90.00
_cell.angle_gamma   90.00
#
_symmetry.space_group_name_H-M   'P 1'
#
loop_
_entity.id
_entity.type
_entity.pdbx_description
1 polymer ?
#
loop_
_entity_poly.entity_id
_entity_poly.type
_entity_poly.pdbx_seq_one_letter_code
_entity_poly.pdbx_strand_id
1 'polypeptide(L)'
;MAYRVRAVLYNPCEGMRAPIERTYQDIIEREEDHNLEKDVQRFLDACRHTRYYELFYILSQTGLRIGEACALEWKDVDLERKCIYIDKTVNKVKKYYDSKGRKMESPKMVAQITSPKKQASYRIVPISDETVKGFAAWKKKQFADKKRWGRRWGIKNELLKDFPNLIFTTSPGKTYLPGYATQECKRISDCINRKEKQTALSEKREPEFIHIHPHLFRYFYVTKCVEKGMNPVMIGKITGHAEIRMTQHYTRLSDEFILRQREFH
;
A
#
# COMPACT_ATOMS: atom_id res chain seq x y z
N MET A 1 13.90 -37.09 -38.69
CA MET A 1 12.51 -36.89 -39.18
C MET A 1 11.82 -35.88 -38.28
N ALA A 2 11.67 -34.64 -38.73
CA ALA A 2 11.02 -33.55 -37.99
C ALA A 2 9.53 -33.51 -38.37
N TYR A 3 8.63 -33.63 -37.38
CA TYR A 3 7.19 -33.39 -37.58
C TYR A 3 6.86 -31.93 -37.28
N ARG A 4 6.38 -31.24 -38.33
CA ARG A 4 5.91 -29.86 -38.32
C ARG A 4 4.66 -29.70 -37.45
N VAL A 5 4.71 -28.72 -36.55
CA VAL A 5 3.57 -28.20 -35.79
C VAL A 5 2.60 -27.53 -36.77
N ARG A 6 1.32 -27.92 -36.73
CA ARG A 6 0.23 -27.25 -37.45
C ARG A 6 0.11 -25.82 -36.95
N ALA A 7 0.35 -24.86 -37.84
CA ALA A 7 0.12 -23.44 -37.59
C ALA A 7 -1.37 -23.17 -37.42
N VAL A 8 -1.73 -22.42 -36.37
CA VAL A 8 -3.07 -21.84 -36.23
C VAL A 8 -3.15 -20.69 -37.24
N LEU A 9 -4.00 -20.83 -38.25
CA LEU A 9 -4.16 -19.87 -39.37
C LEU A 9 -4.95 -18.60 -39.00
N TYR A 10 -5.38 -18.49 -37.74
CA TYR A 10 -6.25 -17.41 -37.27
C TYR A 10 -5.91 -17.05 -35.82
N ASN A 11 -5.80 -15.77 -35.52
CA ASN A 11 -5.53 -15.31 -34.16
C ASN A 11 -6.82 -15.47 -33.32
N PRO A 12 -6.87 -16.33 -32.30
CA PRO A 12 -8.07 -16.51 -31.46
C PRO A 12 -8.46 -15.25 -30.64
N CYS A 13 -7.66 -14.17 -30.73
CA CYS A 13 -7.95 -12.86 -30.17
C CYS A 13 -8.55 -11.86 -31.18
N GLU A 14 -8.67 -12.19 -32.47
CA GLU A 14 -9.43 -11.36 -33.42
C GLU A 14 -10.91 -11.37 -33.03
N GLY A 15 -11.44 -10.20 -32.65
CA GLY A 15 -12.82 -10.03 -32.20
C GLY A 15 -13.02 -9.97 -30.69
N MET A 16 -11.98 -10.21 -29.88
CA MET A 16 -12.00 -9.77 -28.49
C MET A 16 -11.83 -8.25 -28.47
N ARG A 17 -12.85 -7.51 -28.03
CA ARG A 17 -12.61 -6.13 -27.57
C ARG A 17 -11.67 -6.25 -26.38
N ALA A 18 -10.46 -5.71 -26.51
CA ALA A 18 -9.60 -5.48 -25.37
C ALA A 18 -10.46 -4.83 -24.27
N PRO A 19 -10.32 -5.22 -22.99
CA PRO A 19 -10.90 -4.42 -21.92
C PRO A 19 -10.46 -3.00 -22.19
N ILE A 20 -11.41 -2.05 -22.27
CA ILE A 20 -11.16 -0.63 -22.54
C ILE A 20 -9.84 -0.28 -21.87
N GLU A 21 -8.80 -0.05 -22.66
CA GLU A 21 -7.51 0.41 -22.15
C GLU A 21 -7.81 1.78 -21.58
N ARG A 22 -8.14 1.82 -20.28
CA ARG A 22 -8.25 3.08 -19.56
C ARG A 22 -6.89 3.72 -19.73
N THR A 23 -6.88 4.86 -20.39
CA THR A 23 -5.66 5.63 -20.55
C THR A 23 -5.15 5.97 -19.16
N TYR A 24 -3.83 6.03 -18.98
CA TYR A 24 -3.26 6.48 -17.69
C TYR A 24 -3.76 7.88 -17.30
N GLN A 25 -4.08 8.72 -18.30
CA GLN A 25 -4.83 9.97 -18.12
C GLN A 25 -6.15 9.77 -17.35
N ASP A 26 -6.97 8.77 -17.69
CA ASP A 26 -8.28 8.52 -17.05
C ASP A 26 -8.18 8.10 -15.58
N ILE A 27 -7.03 7.55 -15.17
CA ILE A 27 -6.75 7.17 -13.77
C ILE A 27 -6.33 8.41 -12.98
N ILE A 28 -5.51 9.26 -13.60
CA ILE A 28 -4.98 10.49 -12.99
C ILE A 28 -6.06 11.57 -12.89
N GLU A 29 -6.87 11.79 -13.92
CA GLU A 29 -7.99 12.75 -13.88
C GLU A 29 -9.06 12.37 -12.83
N ARG A 30 -9.09 11.12 -12.36
CA ARG A 30 -9.91 10.67 -11.23
C ARG A 30 -9.21 10.79 -9.86
N GLU A 31 -7.88 10.88 -9.83
CA GLU A 31 -7.03 10.93 -8.63
C GLU A 31 -6.35 12.29 -8.42
N GLU A 32 -6.49 13.25 -9.35
CA GLU A 32 -6.32 14.69 -9.20
C GLU A 32 -7.42 15.26 -8.28
N ASP A 33 -7.55 14.67 -7.10
CA ASP A 33 -8.37 15.26 -6.07
C ASP A 33 -7.57 16.44 -5.50
N HIS A 34 -8.04 17.66 -5.76
CA HIS A 34 -7.49 18.91 -5.23
C HIS A 34 -7.39 18.92 -3.68
N ASN A 35 -7.84 17.85 -3.00
CA ASN A 35 -7.81 17.66 -1.57
C ASN A 35 -7.08 16.42 -1.04
N LEU A 36 -6.30 15.69 -1.84
CA LEU A 36 -5.62 14.47 -1.37
C LEU A 36 -4.87 14.64 -0.03
N GLU A 37 -4.12 15.74 0.11
CA GLU A 37 -3.43 16.04 1.36
C GLU A 37 -4.40 16.21 2.52
N LYS A 38 -5.44 17.04 2.34
CA LYS A 38 -6.48 17.27 3.35
C LYS A 38 -7.15 15.96 3.75
N ASP A 39 -7.45 15.10 2.78
CA ASP A 39 -8.12 13.82 2.99
C ASP A 39 -7.25 12.82 3.75
N VAL A 40 -5.98 12.71 3.39
CA VAL A 40 -5.01 11.87 4.12
C VAL A 40 -4.82 12.38 5.55
N GLN A 41 -4.76 13.71 5.77
CA GLN A 41 -4.67 14.26 7.13
C GLN A 41 -5.93 13.99 7.94
N ARG A 42 -7.13 14.28 7.40
CA ARG A 42 -8.43 13.95 8.03
C ARG A 42 -8.50 12.47 8.41
N PHE A 43 -8.00 11.60 7.54
CA PHE A 43 -7.93 10.16 7.81
C PHE A 43 -6.98 9.82 8.95
N LEU A 44 -5.75 10.34 8.93
CA LEU A 44 -4.75 10.08 9.97
C LEU A 44 -5.22 10.58 11.34
N ASP A 45 -5.86 11.74 11.40
CA ASP A 45 -6.45 12.28 12.62
C ASP A 45 -7.58 11.39 13.16
N ALA A 46 -8.51 11.00 12.29
CA ALA A 46 -9.63 10.13 12.68
C ALA A 46 -9.17 8.74 13.14
N CYS A 47 -8.04 8.24 12.61
CA CYS A 47 -7.52 6.93 12.96
C CYS A 47 -6.45 6.95 14.06
N ARG A 48 -6.09 8.11 14.62
CA ARG A 48 -5.01 8.29 15.61
C ARG A 48 -5.07 7.34 16.81
N HIS A 49 -6.26 7.04 17.29
CA HIS A 49 -6.51 6.16 18.43
C HIS A 49 -6.90 4.72 18.03
N THR A 50 -6.86 4.41 16.75
CA THR A 50 -7.11 3.05 16.27
C THR A 50 -5.86 2.19 16.42
N ARG A 51 -6.05 0.87 16.38
CA ARG A 51 -4.95 -0.08 16.51
C ARG A 51 -3.86 0.13 15.47
N TYR A 52 -4.24 0.37 14.22
CA TYR A 52 -3.35 0.35 13.05
C TYR A 52 -2.91 1.74 12.59
N TYR A 53 -3.02 2.76 13.45
CA TYR A 53 -2.55 4.12 13.14
C TYR A 53 -1.11 4.13 12.60
N GLU A 54 -0.17 3.44 13.27
CA GLU A 54 1.24 3.45 12.89
C GLU A 54 1.45 2.85 11.51
N LEU A 55 0.65 1.86 11.09
CA LEU A 55 0.73 1.31 9.74
C LEU A 55 0.41 2.38 8.70
N PHE A 56 -0.72 3.09 8.84
CA PHE A 56 -1.13 4.12 7.89
C PHE A 56 -0.20 5.34 7.91
N TYR A 57 0.29 5.70 9.10
CA TYR A 57 1.31 6.73 9.25
C TYR A 57 2.61 6.35 8.53
N ILE A 58 3.13 5.14 8.75
CA ILE A 58 4.34 4.67 8.07
C ILE A 58 4.13 4.65 6.55
N LEU A 59 2.97 4.18 6.06
CA LEU A 59 2.66 4.21 4.62
C LEU A 59 2.70 5.64 4.06
N SER A 60 2.17 6.63 4.77
CA SER A 60 2.17 8.03 4.34
C SER A 60 3.56 8.67 4.36
N GLN A 61 4.47 8.19 5.22
CA GLN A 61 5.85 8.69 5.34
C GLN A 61 6.87 7.97 4.45
N THR A 62 6.54 6.79 3.91
CA THR A 62 7.51 5.93 3.21
C THR A 62 7.11 5.55 1.79
N GLY A 63 5.82 5.71 1.45
CA GLY A 63 5.28 5.33 0.14
C GLY A 63 5.38 3.83 -0.16
N LEU A 64 5.50 2.97 0.86
CA LEU A 64 5.49 1.52 0.65
C LEU A 64 4.16 1.06 0.05
N ARG A 65 4.20 0.02 -0.79
CA ARG A 65 2.97 -0.69 -1.15
C ARG A 65 2.48 -1.44 0.07
N ILE A 66 1.16 -1.51 0.25
CA ILE A 66 0.57 -2.20 1.40
C ILE A 66 1.04 -3.66 1.53
N GLY A 67 1.20 -4.38 0.42
CA GLY A 67 1.71 -5.76 0.42
C GLY A 67 3.15 -5.87 0.94
N GLU A 68 4.00 -4.88 0.63
CA GLU A 68 5.37 -4.80 1.12
C GLU A 68 5.37 -4.51 2.62
N ALA A 69 4.60 -3.51 3.07
CA ALA A 69 4.46 -3.20 4.49
C ALA A 69 3.95 -4.41 5.30
N CYS A 70 2.93 -5.11 4.81
CA CYS A 70 2.40 -6.35 5.42
C CYS A 70 3.41 -7.50 5.50
N ALA A 71 4.47 -7.47 4.68
CA ALA A 71 5.49 -8.51 4.60
C ALA A 71 6.74 -8.21 5.43
N LEU A 72 6.87 -7.00 5.96
CA LEU A 72 8.05 -6.58 6.74
C LEU A 72 8.22 -7.44 7.99
N GLU A 73 9.47 -7.84 8.23
CA GLU A 73 9.98 -8.37 9.48
C GLU A 73 10.85 -7.33 10.19
N TRP A 74 11.02 -7.49 11.51
CA TRP A 74 11.86 -6.57 12.30
C TRP A 74 13.32 -6.50 11.82
N LYS A 75 13.84 -7.56 11.18
CA LYS A 75 15.19 -7.58 10.59
C LYS A 75 15.33 -6.70 9.34
N ASP A 76 14.21 -6.33 8.71
CA ASP A 76 14.19 -5.53 7.49
C ASP A 76 14.24 -4.02 7.80
N VAL A 77 14.10 -3.64 9.07
CA VAL A 77 14.03 -2.25 9.51
C VAL A 77 15.24 -1.94 10.38
N ASP A 78 16.15 -1.14 9.84
CA ASP A 78 17.31 -0.63 10.56
C ASP A 78 16.98 0.76 11.11
N LEU A 79 16.69 0.82 12.41
CA LEU A 79 16.32 2.07 13.10
C LEU A 79 17.53 2.96 13.38
N GLU A 80 18.74 2.41 13.42
CA GLU A 80 19.97 3.17 13.65
C GLU A 80 20.40 3.88 12.36
N ARG A 81 20.43 3.13 11.25
CA ARG A 81 20.69 3.68 9.91
C ARG A 81 19.47 4.36 9.28
N LYS A 82 18.32 4.30 9.96
CA LYS A 82 17.05 4.89 9.53
C LYS A 82 16.68 4.47 8.10
N CYS A 83 16.62 3.17 7.85
CA CYS A 83 16.17 2.65 6.56
C CYS A 83 15.37 1.34 6.66
N ILE A 84 14.58 1.07 5.62
CA ILE A 84 13.85 -0.18 5.42
C ILE A 84 14.37 -0.88 4.17
N TYR A 85 14.70 -2.15 4.29
CA TYR A 85 15.07 -3.02 3.17
C TYR A 85 13.81 -3.71 2.62
N ILE A 86 13.50 -3.48 1.35
CA ILE A 86 12.32 -4.06 0.70
C ILE A 86 12.74 -5.14 -0.28
N ASP A 87 12.35 -6.38 0.00
CA ASP A 87 12.69 -7.58 -0.77
C ASP A 87 11.54 -8.58 -0.90
N LYS A 88 10.34 -8.25 -0.37
CA LYS A 88 9.20 -9.17 -0.31
C LYS A 88 7.87 -8.44 -0.26
N THR A 89 6.82 -9.15 -0.64
CA THR A 89 5.44 -8.66 -0.57
C THR A 89 4.48 -9.80 -0.22
N VAL A 90 3.46 -9.49 0.57
CA VAL A 90 2.31 -10.39 0.84
C VAL A 90 1.33 -10.26 -0.30
N ASN A 91 0.95 -11.41 -0.87
CA ASN A 91 -0.11 -11.54 -1.85
C ASN A 91 -1.11 -12.62 -1.43
N LYS A 92 -2.33 -12.59 -1.97
CA LYS A 92 -3.28 -13.69 -1.86
C LYS A 92 -3.31 -14.48 -3.17
N VAL A 93 -3.12 -15.78 -3.08
CA VAL A 93 -3.13 -16.68 -4.24
C VAL A 93 -4.18 -17.77 -4.06
N LYS A 94 -4.74 -18.24 -5.18
CA LYS A 94 -5.62 -19.41 -5.20
C LYS A 94 -4.77 -20.67 -5.08
N LYS A 95 -4.98 -21.44 -4.02
CA LYS A 95 -4.39 -22.77 -3.84
C LYS A 95 -5.38 -23.82 -4.32
N TYR A 96 -5.00 -24.55 -5.36
CA TYR A 96 -5.82 -25.58 -6.00
C TYR A 96 -5.54 -26.99 -5.48
N TYR A 97 -4.45 -27.20 -4.75
CA TYR A 97 -4.00 -28.51 -4.29
C TYR A 97 -3.81 -28.52 -2.76
N ASP A 98 -4.17 -29.62 -2.11
CA ASP A 98 -3.96 -29.80 -0.68
C ASP A 98 -2.48 -30.06 -0.33
N SER A 99 -2.17 -30.23 0.97
CA SER A 99 -0.80 -30.55 1.41
C SER A 99 -0.29 -31.91 0.93
N LYS A 100 -1.15 -32.77 0.39
CA LYS A 100 -0.81 -34.09 -0.16
C LYS A 100 -0.78 -34.09 -1.70
N GLY A 101 -0.86 -32.91 -2.34
CA GLY A 101 -0.81 -32.77 -3.79
C GLY A 101 -2.11 -33.12 -4.53
N ARG A 102 -3.22 -33.33 -3.82
CA ARG A 102 -4.52 -33.67 -4.42
C ARG A 102 -5.27 -32.41 -4.80
N LYS A 103 -5.86 -32.38 -5.99
CA LYS A 103 -6.69 -31.25 -6.45
C LYS A 103 -7.91 -31.11 -5.52
N MET A 104 -8.10 -29.92 -5.00
CA MET A 104 -9.23 -29.57 -4.17
C MET A 104 -10.46 -29.31 -5.05
N GLU A 105 -11.66 -29.65 -4.55
CA GLU A 105 -12.93 -29.37 -5.24
C GLU A 105 -13.13 -27.88 -5.51
N SER A 106 -12.68 -27.02 -4.58
CA SER A 106 -12.70 -25.58 -4.75
C SER A 106 -11.35 -24.96 -4.33
N PRO A 107 -10.85 -23.95 -5.06
CA PRO A 107 -9.60 -23.30 -4.74
C PRO A 107 -9.72 -22.48 -3.45
N LYS A 108 -8.77 -22.65 -2.55
CA LYS A 108 -8.71 -21.87 -1.30
C LYS A 108 -7.80 -20.66 -1.48
N MET A 109 -8.29 -19.47 -1.13
CA MET A 109 -7.43 -18.29 -1.08
C MET A 109 -6.49 -18.38 0.13
N VAL A 110 -5.19 -18.34 -0.13
CA VAL A 110 -4.15 -18.36 0.92
C VAL A 110 -3.25 -17.14 0.77
N ALA A 111 -2.76 -16.64 1.91
CA ALA A 111 -1.74 -15.60 1.90
C ALA A 111 -0.37 -16.25 1.67
N GLN A 112 0.45 -15.61 0.85
CA GLN A 112 1.82 -16.02 0.56
C GLN A 112 2.70 -14.79 0.57
N ILE A 113 3.91 -14.93 1.12
CA ILE A 113 4.98 -13.94 0.94
C ILE A 113 5.84 -14.41 -0.21
N THR A 114 6.01 -13.54 -1.20
CA THR A 114 6.84 -13.80 -2.38
C THR A 114 7.97 -12.79 -2.43
N SER A 115 9.18 -13.26 -2.71
CA SER A 115 10.27 -12.38 -3.15
C SER A 115 10.05 -11.99 -4.62
N PRO A 116 10.46 -10.78 -5.03
CA PRO A 116 10.40 -10.36 -6.42
C PRO A 116 11.25 -11.26 -7.31
N LYS A 117 10.75 -11.57 -8.51
CA LYS A 117 11.46 -12.36 -9.52
C LYS A 117 12.65 -11.63 -10.17
N LYS A 118 12.87 -10.33 -9.87
CA LYS A 118 13.90 -9.48 -10.52
C LYS A 118 14.65 -8.63 -9.48
N GLN A 119 15.98 -8.50 -9.65
CA GLN A 119 16.86 -7.70 -8.78
C GLN A 119 16.45 -6.22 -8.65
N ALA A 120 15.83 -5.64 -9.68
CA ALA A 120 15.38 -4.25 -9.68
C ALA A 120 14.27 -3.93 -8.64
N SER A 121 13.66 -4.94 -8.03
CA SER A 121 12.63 -4.74 -7.01
C SER A 121 13.19 -4.65 -5.59
N TYR A 122 14.47 -5.01 -5.38
CA TYR A 122 15.15 -4.81 -4.11
C TYR A 122 15.48 -3.33 -3.98
N ARG A 123 15.10 -2.71 -2.86
CA ARG A 123 15.37 -1.29 -2.65
C ARG A 123 15.47 -0.94 -1.17
N ILE A 124 16.10 0.19 -0.92
CA ILE A 124 16.24 0.79 0.40
C ILE A 124 15.34 2.02 0.46
N VAL A 125 14.51 2.10 1.50
CA VAL A 125 13.65 3.25 1.77
C VAL A 125 14.16 3.98 3.01
N PRO A 126 14.69 5.21 2.89
CA PRO A 126 15.09 5.99 4.04
C PRO A 126 13.85 6.38 4.86
N ILE A 127 13.99 6.45 6.19
CA ILE A 127 12.89 6.79 7.10
C ILE A 127 13.26 7.97 8.01
N SER A 128 12.25 8.76 8.40
CA SER A 128 12.43 9.86 9.34
C SER A 128 12.43 9.41 10.80
N ASP A 129 12.81 10.30 11.72
CA ASP A 129 12.73 10.05 13.17
C ASP A 129 11.29 9.80 13.63
N GLU A 130 10.31 10.45 13.02
CA GLU A 130 8.89 10.23 13.30
C GLU A 130 8.45 8.83 12.87
N THR A 131 8.97 8.35 11.75
CA THR A 131 8.71 6.98 11.26
C THR A 131 9.34 5.95 12.20
N VAL A 132 10.56 6.22 12.71
CA VAL A 132 11.22 5.41 13.75
C VAL A 132 10.36 5.36 15.02
N LYS A 133 9.81 6.49 15.47
CA LYS A 133 8.87 6.54 16.59
C LYS A 133 7.60 5.73 16.31
N GLY A 134 7.09 5.76 15.07
CA GLY A 134 5.97 4.94 14.62
C GLY A 134 6.25 3.44 14.75
N PHE A 135 7.40 2.97 14.27
CA PHE A 135 7.82 1.58 14.46
C PHE A 135 7.99 1.22 15.93
N ALA A 136 8.59 2.09 16.75
CA ALA A 136 8.76 1.86 18.17
C ALA A 136 7.41 1.77 18.91
N ALA A 137 6.45 2.64 18.58
CA ALA A 137 5.10 2.61 19.12
C ALA A 137 4.37 1.31 18.75
N TRP A 138 4.47 0.89 17.48
CA TRP A 138 3.92 -0.39 17.03
C TRP A 138 4.56 -1.59 17.75
N LYS A 139 5.89 -1.59 17.92
CA LYS A 139 6.62 -2.64 18.65
C LYS A 139 6.10 -2.82 20.06
N LYS A 140 5.80 -1.72 20.76
CA LYS A 140 5.17 -1.74 22.10
C LYS A 140 3.78 -2.40 22.07
N LYS A 141 2.93 -2.05 21.10
CA LYS A 141 1.61 -2.69 20.93
C LYS A 141 1.73 -4.19 20.70
N GLN A 142 2.61 -4.61 19.78
CA GLN A 142 2.84 -6.03 19.49
C GLN A 142 3.41 -6.78 20.69
N PHE A 143 4.32 -6.18 21.44
CA PHE A 143 4.85 -6.77 22.68
C PHE A 143 3.73 -6.99 23.72
N ALA A 144 2.86 -6.00 23.91
CA ALA A 144 1.70 -6.14 24.78
C ALA A 144 0.76 -7.26 24.33
N ASP A 145 0.53 -7.41 23.02
CA ASP A 145 -0.25 -8.53 22.46
C ASP A 145 0.42 -9.88 22.75
N LYS A 146 1.72 -10.00 22.51
CA LYS A 146 2.49 -11.22 22.81
C LYS A 146 2.39 -11.59 24.29
N LYS A 147 2.49 -10.60 25.20
CA LYS A 147 2.30 -10.80 26.64
C LYS A 147 0.88 -11.24 26.99
N ARG A 148 -0.14 -10.60 26.40
CA ARG A 148 -1.56 -10.89 26.64
C ARG A 148 -1.96 -12.30 26.18
N TRP A 149 -1.53 -12.71 24.99
CA TRP A 149 -1.91 -13.99 24.39
C TRP A 149 -0.95 -15.13 24.78
N GLY A 150 0.26 -14.81 25.24
CA GLY A 150 1.28 -15.77 25.65
C GLY A 150 1.54 -16.81 24.55
N ARG A 151 1.55 -18.09 24.93
CA ARG A 151 1.76 -19.22 23.99
C ARG A 151 0.73 -19.30 22.87
N ARG A 152 -0.45 -18.66 23.01
CA ARG A 152 -1.51 -18.67 21.99
C ARG A 152 -1.28 -17.67 20.87
N TRP A 153 -0.38 -16.70 21.06
CA TRP A 153 -0.11 -15.67 20.07
C TRP A 153 0.44 -16.31 18.78
N GLY A 154 -0.23 -16.07 17.65
CA GLY A 154 0.27 -16.50 16.35
C GLY A 154 0.11 -17.99 16.03
N ILE A 155 -0.47 -18.83 16.90
CA ILE A 155 -0.62 -20.29 16.67
C ILE A 155 -1.26 -20.61 15.30
N LYS A 156 -2.29 -19.84 14.92
CA LYS A 156 -3.03 -20.04 13.65
C LYS A 156 -2.41 -19.30 12.46
N ASN A 157 -1.21 -18.75 12.61
CA ASN A 157 -0.55 -17.99 11.57
C ASN A 157 0.47 -18.86 10.82
N GLU A 158 0.09 -19.31 9.64
CA GLU A 158 0.94 -20.14 8.79
C GLU A 158 2.23 -19.43 8.36
N LEU A 159 2.20 -18.10 8.18
CA LEU A 159 3.34 -17.32 7.70
C LEU A 159 4.41 -17.10 8.79
N LEU A 160 4.07 -17.20 10.08
CA LEU A 160 5.07 -17.06 11.15
C LEU A 160 6.06 -18.22 11.23
N LYS A 161 5.79 -19.33 10.53
CA LYS A 161 6.73 -20.45 10.44
C LYS A 161 7.99 -20.06 9.66
N ASP A 162 7.79 -19.38 8.53
CA ASP A 162 8.86 -18.96 7.63
C ASP A 162 9.33 -17.52 7.93
N PHE A 163 8.43 -16.69 8.47
CA PHE A 163 8.66 -15.27 8.76
C PHE A 163 8.29 -14.97 10.23
N PRO A 164 9.08 -15.43 11.22
CA PRO A 164 8.71 -15.38 12.63
C PRO A 164 8.65 -13.96 13.21
N ASN A 165 9.28 -12.99 12.55
CA ASN A 165 9.45 -11.63 13.05
C ASN A 165 8.59 -10.60 12.32
N LEU A 166 7.47 -11.02 11.72
CA LEU A 166 6.54 -10.11 11.05
C LEU A 166 6.14 -8.92 11.96
N ILE A 167 6.26 -7.71 11.40
CA ILE A 167 5.97 -6.46 12.10
C ILE A 167 4.46 -6.34 12.27
N PHE A 168 3.70 -6.23 11.17
CA PHE A 168 2.27 -5.93 11.25
C PHE A 168 1.42 -7.20 11.43
N THR A 169 0.92 -7.36 12.65
CA THR A 169 0.03 -8.45 13.06
C THR A 169 -1.25 -7.94 13.71
N THR A 170 -2.31 -8.72 13.57
CA THR A 170 -3.51 -8.60 14.42
C THR A 170 -3.19 -8.89 15.90
N SER A 171 -4.07 -8.50 16.83
CA SER A 171 -3.84 -8.74 18.27
C SER A 171 -3.56 -10.22 18.60
N PRO A 172 -4.31 -11.20 18.05
CA PRO A 172 -4.01 -12.62 18.26
C PRO A 172 -2.78 -13.15 17.52
N GLY A 173 -2.04 -12.31 16.78
CA GLY A 173 -0.83 -12.70 16.06
C GLY A 173 -1.03 -13.26 14.65
N LYS A 174 -2.21 -13.12 14.03
CA LYS A 174 -2.37 -13.38 12.59
C LYS A 174 -1.71 -12.27 11.77
N THR A 175 -1.15 -12.61 10.61
CA THR A 175 -0.55 -11.65 9.67
C THR A 175 -1.60 -10.63 9.26
N TYR A 176 -1.22 -9.37 9.29
CA TYR A 176 -2.07 -8.31 8.76
C TYR A 176 -2.00 -8.35 7.23
N LEU A 177 -3.12 -8.62 6.56
CA LEU A 177 -3.19 -8.75 5.11
C LEU A 177 -3.67 -7.44 4.46
N PRO A 178 -3.29 -7.15 3.19
CA PRO A 178 -3.72 -5.95 2.49
C PRO A 178 -5.23 -5.68 2.50
N GLY A 179 -6.04 -6.73 2.38
CA GLY A 179 -7.50 -6.60 2.44
C GLY A 179 -8.03 -6.06 3.77
N TYR A 180 -7.32 -6.27 4.88
CA TYR A 180 -7.69 -5.66 6.17
C TYR A 180 -7.42 -4.15 6.15
N ALA A 181 -6.33 -3.71 5.52
CA ALA A 181 -6.05 -2.30 5.35
C ALA A 181 -7.15 -1.62 4.51
N THR A 182 -7.57 -2.25 3.41
CA THR A 182 -8.68 -1.75 2.59
C THR A 182 -9.98 -1.61 3.39
N GLN A 183 -10.34 -2.64 4.18
CA GLN A 183 -11.53 -2.62 5.02
C GLN A 183 -11.45 -1.54 6.10
N GLU A 184 -10.30 -1.39 6.76
CA GLU A 184 -10.08 -0.35 7.75
C GLU A 184 -10.15 1.05 7.13
N CYS A 185 -9.58 1.25 5.94
CA CYS A 185 -9.66 2.53 5.24
C CYS A 185 -11.11 2.89 4.93
N LYS A 186 -11.88 1.94 4.40
CA LYS A 186 -13.32 2.12 4.14
C LYS A 186 -14.07 2.44 5.44
N ARG A 187 -13.85 1.67 6.51
CA ARG A 187 -14.51 1.87 7.80
C ARG A 187 -14.25 3.27 8.36
N ILE A 188 -13.00 3.75 8.30
CA ILE A 188 -12.62 5.08 8.79
C ILE A 188 -13.19 6.19 7.89
N SER A 189 -13.11 6.03 6.57
CA SER A 189 -13.71 6.98 5.62
C SER A 189 -15.22 7.09 5.82
N ASP A 190 -15.92 5.96 5.99
CA ASP A 190 -17.36 5.92 6.29
C ASP A 190 -17.67 6.68 7.60
N CYS A 191 -16.81 6.58 8.62
CA CYS A 191 -16.96 7.35 9.87
C CYS A 191 -16.80 8.86 9.66
N ILE A 192 -15.81 9.27 8.87
CA ILE A 192 -15.55 10.69 8.55
C ILE A 192 -16.72 11.24 7.74
N ASN A 193 -17.15 10.53 6.69
CA ASN A 193 -18.23 10.94 5.80
C ASN A 193 -19.58 11.05 6.53
N ARG A 194 -19.85 10.19 7.53
CA ARG A 194 -21.05 10.34 8.38
C ARG A 194 -21.03 11.62 9.22
N LYS A 195 -19.88 12.04 9.72
CA LYS A 195 -19.74 13.32 10.46
C LYS A 195 -19.86 14.50 9.50
N GLU A 196 -19.15 14.44 8.39
CA GLU A 196 -19.20 15.43 7.30
C GLU A 196 -20.63 15.70 6.85
N LYS A 197 -21.42 14.65 6.61
CA LYS A 197 -22.82 14.77 6.20
C LYS A 197 -23.66 15.59 7.20
N GLN A 198 -23.42 15.42 8.50
CA GLN A 198 -24.13 16.17 9.54
C GLN A 198 -23.68 17.64 9.56
N THR A 199 -22.38 17.88 9.50
CA THR A 199 -21.80 19.24 9.46
C THR A 199 -22.28 20.01 8.23
N ALA A 200 -22.19 19.41 7.04
CA ALA A 200 -22.62 20.02 5.78
C ALA A 200 -24.10 20.39 5.79
N LEU A 201 -24.96 19.54 6.37
CA LEU A 201 -26.37 19.82 6.55
C LEU A 201 -26.61 21.04 7.47
N SER A 202 -25.87 21.14 8.58
CA SER A 202 -25.97 22.29 9.49
C SER A 202 -25.47 23.60 8.87
N GLU A 203 -24.49 23.50 7.98
CA GLU A 203 -23.86 24.63 7.28
C GLU A 203 -24.57 24.97 5.95
N LYS A 204 -25.61 24.22 5.57
CA LYS A 204 -26.34 24.36 4.29
C LYS A 204 -25.43 24.33 3.06
N ARG A 205 -24.43 23.45 3.08
CA ARG A 205 -23.52 23.21 1.94
C ARG A 205 -23.55 21.74 1.52
N GLU A 206 -23.02 21.47 0.33
CA GLU A 206 -22.82 20.09 -0.12
C GLU A 206 -21.71 19.41 0.71
N PRO A 207 -21.85 18.11 1.04
CA PRO A 207 -20.87 17.38 1.83
C PRO A 207 -19.62 17.01 1.01
N GLU A 208 -18.45 17.21 1.61
CA GLU A 208 -17.15 16.83 1.02
C GLU A 208 -16.71 15.44 1.53
N PHE A 209 -17.15 14.40 0.83
CA PHE A 209 -16.81 13.02 1.17
C PHE A 209 -15.41 12.64 0.74
N ILE A 210 -14.76 11.86 1.59
CA ILE A 210 -13.43 11.31 1.32
C ILE A 210 -13.54 9.82 0.95
N HIS A 211 -12.64 9.34 0.10
CA HIS A 211 -12.54 7.92 -0.23
C HIS A 211 -11.09 7.43 -0.18
N ILE A 212 -10.64 7.02 1.01
CA ILE A 212 -9.28 6.54 1.22
C ILE A 212 -9.16 5.04 0.98
N HIS A 213 -8.07 4.65 0.30
CA HIS A 213 -7.64 3.27 0.17
C HIS A 213 -6.10 3.18 0.23
N PRO A 214 -5.51 2.01 0.52
CA PRO A 214 -4.08 1.93 0.87
C PRO A 214 -3.09 2.48 -0.18
N HIS A 215 -3.46 2.48 -1.47
CA HIS A 215 -2.57 3.02 -2.51
C HIS A 215 -2.44 4.55 -2.46
N LEU A 216 -3.43 5.28 -1.94
CA LEU A 216 -3.38 6.74 -1.84
C LEU A 216 -2.31 7.25 -0.88
N PHE A 217 -1.94 6.49 0.17
CA PHE A 217 -0.84 6.90 1.04
C PHE A 217 0.49 6.95 0.29
N ARG A 218 0.67 6.05 -0.68
CA ARG A 218 1.84 6.06 -1.55
C ARG A 218 1.79 7.20 -2.56
N TYR A 219 0.62 7.44 -3.14
CA TYR A 219 0.42 8.59 -4.01
C TYR A 219 0.73 9.90 -3.27
N PHE A 220 0.17 10.08 -2.07
CA PHE A 220 0.44 11.19 -1.17
C PHE A 220 1.93 11.36 -0.85
N TYR A 221 2.65 10.28 -0.49
CA TYR A 221 4.09 10.34 -0.24
C TYR A 221 4.85 10.85 -1.47
N VAL A 222 4.53 10.34 -2.65
CA VAL A 222 5.19 10.75 -3.90
C VAL A 222 4.93 12.22 -4.19
N THR A 223 3.68 12.67 -4.09
CA THR A 223 3.31 14.08 -4.25
C THR A 223 4.11 14.97 -3.29
N LYS A 224 4.23 14.58 -2.01
CA LYS A 224 5.05 15.30 -1.03
C LYS A 224 6.54 15.32 -1.35
N CYS A 225 7.10 14.25 -1.91
CA CYS A 225 8.49 14.25 -2.34
C CYS A 225 8.71 15.22 -3.51
N VAL A 226 7.77 15.27 -4.45
CA VAL A 226 7.84 16.14 -5.63
C VAL A 226 7.72 17.61 -5.23
N GLU A 227 6.74 17.95 -4.39
CA GLU A 227 6.58 19.31 -3.84
C GLU A 227 7.82 19.81 -3.10
N LYS A 228 8.56 18.89 -2.46
CA LYS A 228 9.84 19.18 -1.80
C LYS A 228 11.03 19.24 -2.76
N GLY A 229 10.81 19.14 -4.07
CA GLY A 229 11.85 19.19 -5.09
C GLY A 229 12.76 17.96 -5.12
N MET A 230 12.33 16.81 -4.60
CA MET A 230 13.13 15.59 -4.63
C MET A 230 13.29 15.08 -6.05
N ASN A 231 14.50 14.61 -6.39
CA ASN A 231 14.80 14.14 -7.74
C ASN A 231 13.85 12.99 -8.15
N PRO A 232 13.15 13.10 -9.30
CA PRO A 232 12.25 12.07 -9.83
C PRO A 232 12.86 10.65 -9.86
N VAL A 233 14.11 10.50 -10.29
CA VAL A 233 14.79 9.20 -10.35
C VAL A 233 14.96 8.61 -8.94
N MET A 234 15.24 9.45 -7.95
CA MET A 234 15.34 9.02 -6.55
C MET A 234 13.99 8.57 -6.00
N ILE A 235 12.92 9.33 -6.28
CA ILE A 235 11.54 8.96 -5.92
C ILE A 235 11.16 7.60 -6.55
N GLY A 236 11.47 7.42 -7.83
CA GLY A 236 11.24 6.17 -8.55
C GLY A 236 11.99 4.98 -7.93
N LYS A 237 13.25 5.18 -7.51
CA LYS A 237 14.05 4.18 -6.81
C LYS A 237 13.51 3.83 -5.42
N ILE A 238 13.10 4.83 -4.63
CA ILE A 238 12.56 4.64 -3.27
C ILE A 238 11.21 3.95 -3.31
N THR A 239 10.35 4.34 -4.24
CA THR A 239 9.01 3.77 -4.32
C THR A 239 9.03 2.45 -5.09
N GLY A 240 9.91 2.27 -6.07
CA GLY A 240 10.00 1.06 -6.89
C GLY A 240 8.95 1.03 -7.99
N HIS A 241 8.73 2.14 -8.69
CA HIS A 241 7.92 2.18 -9.92
C HIS A 241 8.72 1.55 -11.08
N ALA A 242 8.07 0.69 -11.86
CA ALA A 242 8.70 0.01 -13.01
C ALA A 242 8.75 0.90 -14.26
N GLU A 243 7.88 1.91 -14.35
CA GLU A 243 7.88 2.91 -15.43
C GLU A 243 8.08 4.32 -14.87
N ILE A 244 9.04 5.03 -15.47
CA ILE A 244 9.38 6.44 -15.25
C ILE A 244 8.20 7.38 -15.58
N ARG A 245 7.20 6.92 -16.35
CA ARG A 245 5.99 7.70 -16.70
C ARG A 245 5.15 8.12 -15.50
N MET A 246 5.12 7.29 -14.44
CA MET A 246 4.50 7.69 -13.17
C MET A 246 5.20 8.93 -12.61
N THR A 247 6.52 9.03 -12.75
CA THR A 247 7.30 10.16 -12.22
C THR A 247 7.26 11.41 -13.10
N GLN A 248 7.18 11.25 -14.42
CA GLN A 248 7.07 12.35 -15.40
C GLN A 248 5.75 13.12 -15.33
N HIS A 249 4.70 12.57 -14.73
CA HIS A 249 3.47 13.31 -14.50
C HIS A 249 3.60 14.24 -13.29
N TYR A 250 4.25 13.81 -12.20
CA TYR A 250 4.43 14.67 -11.03
C TYR A 250 5.30 15.90 -11.30
N THR A 251 6.23 15.84 -12.27
CA THR A 251 6.96 17.04 -12.71
C THR A 251 6.02 18.11 -13.27
N ARG A 252 4.89 17.74 -13.89
CA ARG A 252 3.88 18.71 -14.36
C ARG A 252 3.10 19.36 -13.22
N LEU A 253 2.77 18.60 -12.16
CA LEU A 253 2.19 19.17 -10.93
C LEU A 253 3.15 20.16 -10.26
N SER A 254 4.46 19.92 -10.37
CA SER A 254 5.47 20.89 -9.90
C SER A 254 5.50 22.17 -10.73
N ASP A 255 5.28 22.08 -12.05
CA ASP A 255 5.20 23.26 -12.91
C ASP A 255 4.00 24.14 -12.54
N GLU A 256 2.83 23.53 -12.26
CA GLU A 256 1.64 24.25 -11.78
C GLU A 256 1.87 24.90 -10.40
N PHE A 257 2.58 24.22 -9.50
CA PHE A 257 2.99 24.77 -8.20
C PHE A 257 3.98 25.94 -8.33
N ILE A 258 4.96 25.83 -9.24
CA ILE A 258 5.91 26.91 -9.57
C ILE A 258 5.17 28.12 -10.15
N LEU A 259 4.18 27.88 -11.01
CA LEU A 259 3.34 28.93 -11.58
C LEU A 259 2.49 29.63 -10.50
N ARG A 260 1.89 28.88 -9.56
CA ARG A 260 1.15 29.45 -8.43
C ARG A 260 2.02 30.29 -7.49
N GLN A 261 3.31 29.95 -7.30
CA GLN A 261 4.22 30.78 -6.49
C GLN A 261 4.62 32.11 -7.16
N ARG A 262 4.49 32.24 -8.49
CA ARG A 262 4.72 33.52 -9.18
C ARG A 262 3.57 34.52 -9.03
N GLU A 263 2.36 34.09 -8.68
CA GLU A 263 1.20 34.99 -8.50
C GLU A 263 1.18 35.72 -7.14
N PHE A 264 2.09 35.37 -6.21
CA PHE A 264 2.21 35.98 -4.89
C PHE A 264 3.39 36.97 -4.74
N HIS A 265 3.99 37.40 -5.86
CA HIS A 265 5.02 38.44 -5.91
C HIS A 265 4.64 39.51 -6.93
#